data_AF-B7AS50-F1
#
_entry.id   AF-B7AS50-F1
#
_cell.length_a   1.000
_cell.length_b   1.000
_cell.length_c   1.000
_cell.angle_alpha   90.00
_cell.angle_beta   90.00
_cell.angle_gamma   90.00
#
_symmetry.space_group_name_H-M   'P 1'
#
loop_
_entity.id
_entity.type
_entity.pdbx_description
1 polymer ?
#
loop_
_entity_poly.entity_id
_entity_poly.type
_entity_poly.pdbx_seq_one_letter_code
_entity_poly.pdbx_strand_id
1 'polypeptide(L)'
;MKKHNRLMNLFKKSAAASLALVLAAVMMAASGMVSAKADDDDGLTEIHISTVDDLKELAKNCRLDSWSQDKKVILDKSIELNGEEFTAIPTFGGIFEGKGNTINGISITKDGSYQGLFRYVQEGAIVRNLTVKGNVLPGGTSSYVGGIVGSNKGLITNCKFAGVCNGKSNVGGIAGSNESEGTIYASIAEGVVYAEHYAGGIAGINVGIIDSSSNSANINTKIEQMDNIKIQDISLDTLTTTEDAVDITDIGGIAGYSSGKLYDNKNYGDVGYQHKGYNVGGIAGRQSGYIYGCANYGHIYGRKEVAGIAGQMEPYVNLTFTESTISQLRDKLDVLQNGIDKTINDARGYSDSVSDSLSRMSDYADTASSSADSLIDKTESMINADTDQVNNLSAVVTKAIDLLVPVTDDIKEASDNLKDSADILQDAADKAGNSSDDTQKVIEILSDALGYISINQDNIDKASDAIDKAIEALNDRDFDKASGYIKDANTALKDSVNGVNDALNKAGEAEPYLKNIADNIKETLDKINNGMNELKDAGSDLSDASSGLGDVTRYLSGNLNFKLEAIGSEQIQARENLMSSVDSMIDEMDGLNNTIRANNNTLADDFQHISDTLLILRTS
;
A
#
# COMPACT_ATOMS: atom_id res chain seq x y z
N MET A 1 -11.41 -31.05 -20.57
CA MET A 1 -10.22 -30.17 -20.58
C MET A 1 -10.36 -28.90 -21.43
N LYS A 2 -10.68 -28.93 -22.75
CA LYS A 2 -10.79 -27.69 -23.56
C LYS A 2 -11.94 -26.71 -23.19
N LYS A 3 -13.05 -27.18 -22.61
CA LYS A 3 -14.16 -26.32 -22.15
C LYS A 3 -13.89 -25.64 -20.80
N HIS A 4 -13.09 -26.28 -19.93
CA HIS A 4 -12.75 -25.77 -18.60
C HIS A 4 -11.72 -24.62 -18.68
N ASN A 5 -10.73 -24.73 -19.58
CA ASN A 5 -9.77 -23.64 -19.86
C ASN A 5 -10.43 -22.40 -20.49
N ARG A 6 -11.56 -22.55 -21.20
CA ARG A 6 -12.29 -21.39 -21.76
C ARG A 6 -13.10 -20.65 -20.70
N LEU A 7 -13.75 -21.34 -19.77
CA LEU A 7 -14.44 -20.70 -18.65
C LEU A 7 -13.45 -20.02 -17.70
N MET A 8 -12.31 -20.65 -17.41
CA MET A 8 -11.28 -20.06 -16.53
C MET A 8 -10.60 -18.84 -17.16
N ASN A 9 -10.41 -18.81 -18.48
CA ASN A 9 -9.96 -17.60 -19.20
C ASN A 9 -11.02 -16.49 -19.27
N LEU A 10 -12.32 -16.83 -19.26
CA LEU A 10 -13.41 -15.85 -19.20
C LEU A 10 -13.50 -15.20 -17.80
N PHE A 11 -13.34 -15.99 -16.73
CA PHE A 11 -13.29 -15.50 -15.35
C PHE A 11 -12.01 -14.68 -15.04
N LYS A 12 -10.83 -15.11 -15.52
CA LYS A 12 -9.59 -14.31 -15.41
C LYS A 12 -9.69 -12.98 -16.17
N LYS A 13 -10.34 -12.96 -17.34
CA LYS A 13 -10.58 -11.74 -18.10
C LYS A 13 -11.62 -10.81 -17.46
N SER A 14 -12.68 -11.33 -16.85
CA SER A 14 -13.67 -10.50 -16.16
C SER A 14 -13.13 -9.93 -14.85
N ALA A 15 -12.36 -10.72 -14.06
CA ALA A 15 -11.73 -10.24 -12.83
C ALA A 15 -10.64 -9.19 -13.12
N ALA A 16 -9.81 -9.39 -14.15
CA ALA A 16 -8.82 -8.41 -14.59
C ALA A 16 -9.47 -7.13 -15.15
N ALA A 17 -10.60 -7.26 -15.87
CA ALA A 17 -11.34 -6.09 -16.38
C ALA A 17 -12.02 -5.28 -15.26
N SER A 18 -12.57 -5.94 -14.24
CA SER A 18 -13.16 -5.28 -13.07
C SER A 18 -12.10 -4.60 -12.19
N LEU A 19 -10.96 -5.27 -11.97
CA LEU A 19 -9.84 -4.70 -11.21
C LEU A 19 -9.19 -3.52 -11.95
N ALA A 20 -9.07 -3.60 -13.28
CA ALA A 20 -8.60 -2.49 -14.12
C ALA A 20 -9.58 -1.30 -14.14
N LEU A 21 -10.89 -1.55 -14.08
CA LEU A 21 -11.89 -0.47 -13.99
C LEU A 21 -11.83 0.25 -12.64
N VAL A 22 -11.59 -0.48 -11.55
CA VAL A 22 -11.43 0.08 -10.20
C VAL A 22 -10.09 0.83 -10.08
N LEU A 23 -9.00 0.29 -10.64
CA LEU A 23 -7.70 0.97 -10.67
C LEU A 23 -7.75 2.24 -11.53
N ALA A 24 -8.45 2.21 -12.67
CA ALA A 24 -8.66 3.38 -13.53
C ALA A 24 -9.55 4.43 -12.86
N ALA A 25 -10.57 4.03 -12.09
CA ALA A 25 -11.40 4.95 -11.30
C ALA A 25 -10.62 5.59 -10.13
N VAL A 26 -9.70 4.83 -9.49
CA VAL A 26 -8.82 5.33 -8.43
C VAL A 26 -7.71 6.24 -9.00
N MET A 27 -7.17 5.95 -10.19
CA MET A 27 -6.23 6.84 -10.89
C MET A 27 -6.90 8.10 -11.47
N MET A 28 -8.16 8.01 -11.91
CA MET A 28 -8.96 9.18 -12.28
C MET A 28 -9.36 10.04 -11.07
N ALA A 29 -9.54 9.45 -9.89
CA ALA A 29 -9.75 10.19 -8.65
C ALA A 29 -8.44 10.84 -8.12
N ALA A 30 -7.28 10.18 -8.31
CA ALA A 30 -5.97 10.73 -7.97
C ALA A 30 -5.56 11.91 -8.90
N SER A 31 -5.98 11.90 -10.15
CA SER A 31 -5.83 13.04 -11.06
C SER A 31 -6.81 14.20 -10.76
N GLY A 32 -7.86 13.95 -9.98
CA GLY A 32 -8.72 14.98 -9.39
C GLY A 32 -8.18 15.63 -8.11
N MET A 33 -7.06 15.12 -7.55
CA MET A 33 -6.40 15.68 -6.36
C MET A 33 -5.06 16.36 -6.64
N VAL A 34 -4.60 16.40 -7.90
CA VAL A 34 -3.51 17.31 -8.34
C VAL A 34 -4.13 18.58 -8.94
N SER A 35 -4.96 19.25 -8.15
CA SER A 35 -5.27 20.67 -8.31
C SER A 35 -5.61 21.27 -6.96
N ALA A 36 -4.75 21.06 -5.96
CA ALA A 36 -4.77 21.81 -4.71
C ALA A 36 -3.41 21.69 -3.99
N LYS A 37 -2.34 22.14 -4.66
CA LYS A 37 -1.11 22.66 -4.03
C LYS A 37 -0.42 23.61 -5.01
N ALA A 38 -1.19 24.59 -5.48
CA ALA A 38 -0.64 25.88 -5.81
C ALA A 38 -0.58 26.65 -4.48
N ASP A 39 0.53 27.36 -4.26
CA ASP A 39 0.82 28.23 -3.11
C ASP A 39 1.39 27.54 -1.87
N ASP A 40 2.69 27.23 -1.92
CA ASP A 40 3.60 27.41 -0.79
C ASP A 40 4.93 27.94 -1.37
N ASP A 41 4.91 29.22 -1.77
CA ASP A 41 6.06 30.02 -2.24
C ASP A 41 6.69 30.81 -1.08
N ASP A 42 6.26 30.55 0.16
CA ASP A 42 6.54 31.42 1.30
C ASP A 42 7.88 31.04 1.96
N GLY A 43 8.93 31.81 1.63
CA GLY A 43 10.24 31.74 2.28
C GLY A 43 11.44 31.39 1.39
N LEU A 44 11.25 31.10 0.10
CA LEU A 44 12.35 30.81 -0.82
C LEU A 44 13.05 32.09 -1.30
N THR A 45 14.39 32.04 -1.41
CA THR A 45 15.15 33.16 -1.99
C THR A 45 15.02 33.12 -3.51
N GLU A 46 14.40 34.14 -4.10
CA GLU A 46 14.27 34.25 -5.55
C GLU A 46 15.58 34.73 -6.22
N ILE A 47 15.99 34.01 -7.27
CA ILE A 47 17.12 34.38 -8.13
C ILE A 47 16.58 34.57 -9.55
N HIS A 48 16.75 35.75 -10.11
CA HIS A 48 16.29 36.08 -11.45
C HIS A 48 17.42 35.98 -12.46
N ILE A 49 17.21 35.22 -13.53
CA ILE A 49 18.16 35.05 -14.64
C ILE A 49 17.61 35.76 -15.86
N SER A 50 18.35 36.75 -16.34
CA SER A 50 18.00 37.56 -17.50
C SER A 50 19.11 37.68 -18.54
N THR A 51 20.35 37.34 -18.16
CA THR A 51 21.55 37.37 -19.02
C THR A 51 22.34 36.06 -18.96
N VAL A 52 23.28 35.88 -19.90
CA VAL A 52 24.21 34.74 -19.92
C VAL A 52 25.10 34.72 -18.67
N ASP A 53 25.51 35.90 -18.18
CA ASP A 53 26.36 36.02 -17.00
C ASP A 53 25.62 35.57 -15.72
N ASP A 54 24.34 35.89 -15.58
CA ASP A 54 23.49 35.42 -14.46
C ASP A 54 23.45 33.88 -14.43
N LEU A 55 23.32 33.24 -15.60
CA LEU A 55 23.28 31.79 -15.74
C LEU A 55 24.65 31.16 -15.39
N LYS A 56 25.75 31.78 -15.79
CA LYS A 56 27.11 31.35 -15.42
C LYS A 56 27.38 31.53 -13.92
N GLU A 57 26.84 32.58 -13.33
CA GLU A 57 26.94 32.83 -11.89
C GLU A 57 26.18 31.77 -11.09
N LEU A 58 24.97 31.39 -11.53
CA LEU A 58 24.25 30.25 -10.96
C LEU A 58 25.11 28.98 -10.97
N ALA A 59 25.71 28.65 -12.12
CA ALA A 59 26.55 27.46 -12.24
C ALA A 59 27.78 27.49 -11.32
N LYS A 60 28.35 28.67 -11.07
CA LYS A 60 29.49 28.85 -10.13
C LYS A 60 29.06 28.69 -8.67
N ASN A 61 27.85 29.13 -8.32
CA ASN A 61 27.35 29.12 -6.94
C ASN A 61 26.78 27.75 -6.52
N CYS A 62 26.23 26.99 -7.47
CA CYS A 62 25.75 25.62 -7.30
C CYS A 62 26.89 24.58 -7.14
N ARG A 63 27.91 24.88 -6.33
CA ARG A 63 29.05 23.99 -6.04
C ARG A 63 28.85 23.14 -4.79
N LEU A 64 28.09 23.64 -3.82
CA LEU A 64 27.77 22.94 -2.59
C LEU A 64 26.34 22.40 -2.70
N ASP A 65 26.14 21.15 -2.28
CA ASP A 65 24.84 20.48 -2.39
C ASP A 65 23.72 21.23 -1.63
N SER A 66 24.05 21.95 -0.56
CA SER A 66 23.08 22.71 0.24
C SER A 66 22.72 24.09 -0.33
N TRP A 67 23.53 24.68 -1.21
CA TRP A 67 23.39 26.11 -1.55
C TRP A 67 22.08 26.43 -2.27
N SER A 68 21.62 25.54 -3.15
CA SER A 68 20.42 25.77 -3.96
C SER A 68 19.11 25.31 -3.32
N GLN A 69 19.13 24.63 -2.17
CA GLN A 69 17.96 23.94 -1.60
C GLN A 69 16.85 24.91 -1.14
N ASP A 70 17.21 26.13 -0.74
CA ASP A 70 16.32 27.19 -0.28
C ASP A 70 16.02 28.24 -1.36
N LYS A 71 16.29 27.92 -2.64
CA LYS A 71 16.26 28.90 -3.74
C LYS A 71 15.26 28.56 -4.82
N LYS A 72 14.65 29.62 -5.34
CA LYS A 72 13.79 29.59 -6.52
C LYS A 72 14.44 30.41 -7.64
N VAL A 73 14.97 29.71 -8.63
CA VAL A 73 15.59 30.31 -9.80
C VAL A 73 14.53 30.53 -10.87
N ILE A 74 14.39 31.76 -11.33
CA ILE A 74 13.38 32.17 -12.31
C ILE A 74 14.08 32.66 -13.57
N LEU A 75 13.77 32.02 -14.69
CA LEU A 75 14.24 32.46 -16.00
C LEU A 75 13.29 33.53 -16.54
N ASP A 76 13.68 34.81 -16.46
CA ASP A 76 12.83 35.92 -16.88
C ASP A 76 12.82 36.12 -18.39
N LYS A 77 13.91 35.77 -19.07
CA LYS A 77 14.06 35.88 -20.53
C LYS A 77 14.78 34.67 -21.08
N SER A 78 14.53 34.37 -22.35
CA SER A 78 15.30 33.38 -23.10
C SER A 78 16.76 33.83 -23.23
N ILE A 79 17.68 32.89 -23.09
CA ILE A 79 19.13 33.12 -23.02
C ILE A 79 19.78 32.52 -24.25
N GLU A 80 20.61 33.32 -24.92
CA GLU A 80 21.35 32.94 -26.13
C GLU A 80 22.84 32.94 -25.82
N LEU A 81 23.48 31.76 -25.78
CA LEU A 81 24.88 31.63 -25.40
C LEU A 81 25.86 32.02 -26.52
N ASN A 82 25.44 32.12 -27.79
CA ASN A 82 26.25 32.60 -28.93
C ASN A 82 27.69 32.03 -29.04
N GLY A 83 27.92 30.79 -28.59
CA GLY A 83 29.25 30.16 -28.61
C GLY A 83 30.14 30.49 -27.41
N GLU A 84 29.63 31.16 -26.39
CA GLU A 84 30.32 31.35 -25.12
C GLU A 84 30.48 30.04 -24.35
N GLU A 85 31.63 29.85 -23.70
CA GLU A 85 31.86 28.67 -22.87
C GLU A 85 30.93 28.65 -21.66
N PHE A 86 30.21 27.54 -21.49
CA PHE A 86 29.34 27.28 -20.36
C PHE A 86 29.75 26.01 -19.63
N THR A 87 29.79 26.10 -18.30
CA THR A 87 30.01 24.93 -17.43
C THR A 87 28.67 24.50 -16.86
N ALA A 88 28.36 23.21 -16.96
CA ALA A 88 27.16 22.61 -16.38
C ALA A 88 27.00 22.97 -14.89
N ILE A 89 25.75 23.15 -14.46
CA ILE A 89 25.39 23.41 -13.07
C ILE A 89 25.70 22.15 -12.26
N PRO A 90 26.67 22.19 -11.32
CA PRO A 90 27.17 20.96 -10.70
C PRO A 90 26.15 20.19 -9.89
N THR A 91 25.29 20.86 -9.11
CA THR A 91 24.29 20.23 -8.26
C THR A 91 23.14 21.22 -8.03
N PHE A 92 21.90 20.76 -8.10
CA PHE A 92 20.72 21.63 -7.94
C PHE A 92 19.65 20.98 -7.06
N GLY A 93 19.26 21.68 -6.01
CA GLY A 93 18.33 21.21 -4.95
C GLY A 93 17.07 22.05 -4.77
N GLY A 94 16.90 23.12 -5.54
CA GLY A 94 15.80 24.09 -5.38
C GLY A 94 14.72 23.97 -6.46
N ILE A 95 14.03 25.08 -6.73
CA ILE A 95 13.05 25.20 -7.81
C ILE A 95 13.66 25.98 -8.97
N PHE A 96 13.73 25.40 -10.16
CA PHE A 96 14.08 26.10 -11.40
C PHE A 96 12.82 26.26 -12.26
N GLU A 97 12.34 27.50 -12.34
CA GLU A 97 11.17 27.91 -13.08
C GLU A 97 11.57 28.57 -14.41
N GLY A 98 11.39 27.83 -15.51
CA GLY A 98 11.71 28.30 -16.85
C GLY A 98 10.70 29.30 -17.44
N LYS A 99 9.46 29.35 -16.94
CA LYS A 99 8.37 30.22 -17.48
C LYS A 99 8.14 30.09 -19.00
N GLY A 100 8.50 28.94 -19.60
CA GLY A 100 8.45 28.70 -21.04
C GLY A 100 9.60 29.31 -21.83
N ASN A 101 10.59 29.91 -21.17
CA ASN A 101 11.78 30.46 -21.83
C ASN A 101 12.73 29.36 -22.30
N THR A 102 13.60 29.74 -23.26
CA THR A 102 14.60 28.87 -23.86
C THR A 102 16.01 29.26 -23.45
N ILE A 103 16.85 28.28 -23.11
CA ILE A 103 18.31 28.42 -23.05
C ILE A 103 18.87 27.80 -24.32
N ASN A 104 19.41 28.62 -25.21
CA ASN A 104 19.86 28.22 -26.55
C ASN A 104 21.37 28.36 -26.74
N GLY A 105 21.94 27.42 -27.49
CA GLY A 105 23.37 27.41 -27.81
C GLY A 105 24.24 26.75 -26.74
N ILE A 106 23.68 25.87 -25.90
CA ILE A 106 24.49 25.07 -24.97
C ILE A 106 25.49 24.22 -25.78
N SER A 107 26.76 24.22 -25.38
CA SER A 107 27.80 23.38 -25.96
C SER A 107 28.67 22.81 -24.86
N ILE A 108 28.46 21.54 -24.50
CA ILE A 108 29.22 20.84 -23.46
C ILE A 108 30.13 19.82 -24.15
N THR A 109 31.42 20.12 -24.22
CA THR A 109 32.43 19.27 -24.88
C THR A 109 33.52 18.77 -23.94
N LYS A 110 33.53 19.27 -22.70
CA LYS A 110 34.54 18.92 -21.70
C LYS A 110 34.43 17.44 -21.31
N ASP A 111 35.59 16.79 -21.20
CA ASP A 111 35.68 15.41 -20.74
C ASP A 111 35.01 15.19 -19.38
N GLY A 112 34.20 14.12 -19.29
CA GLY A 112 33.64 13.67 -18.02
C GLY A 112 32.25 13.06 -18.13
N SER A 113 31.80 12.45 -17.03
CA SER A 113 30.47 11.84 -16.87
C SER A 113 29.50 12.76 -16.12
N TYR A 114 28.20 12.42 -16.17
CA TYR A 114 27.09 13.20 -15.58
C TYR A 114 27.03 14.60 -16.17
N GLN A 115 26.67 14.65 -17.46
CA GLN A 115 26.70 15.85 -18.28
C GLN A 115 25.30 16.25 -18.70
N GLY A 116 25.05 17.56 -18.73
CA GLY A 116 23.79 18.20 -19.10
C GLY A 116 23.80 19.66 -18.65
N LEU A 117 22.70 20.38 -18.82
CA LEU A 117 22.56 21.72 -18.20
C LEU A 117 22.81 21.64 -16.69
N PHE A 118 22.27 20.59 -16.05
CA PHE A 118 22.55 20.17 -14.69
C PHE A 118 23.35 18.87 -14.71
N ARG A 119 24.37 18.74 -13.84
CA ARG A 119 25.02 17.44 -13.63
C ARG A 119 24.16 16.55 -12.74
N TYR A 120 23.67 17.11 -11.63
CA TYR A 120 22.78 16.43 -10.68
C TYR A 120 21.59 17.30 -10.30
N VAL A 121 20.39 16.72 -10.34
CA VAL A 121 19.17 17.27 -9.74
C VAL A 121 18.86 16.42 -8.51
N GLN A 122 18.82 17.04 -7.34
CA GLN A 122 18.68 16.36 -6.05
C GLN A 122 17.23 15.92 -5.79
N GLU A 123 17.06 15.06 -4.80
CA GLU A 123 15.75 14.68 -4.27
C GLU A 123 14.97 15.91 -3.80
N GLY A 124 13.68 15.98 -4.15
CA GLY A 124 12.81 17.10 -3.82
C GLY A 124 12.99 18.36 -4.69
N ALA A 125 14.04 18.44 -5.50
CA ALA A 125 14.25 19.56 -6.44
C ALA A 125 13.24 19.53 -7.59
N ILE A 126 12.89 20.70 -8.13
CA ILE A 126 11.90 20.84 -9.21
C ILE A 126 12.52 21.64 -10.36
N VAL A 127 12.52 21.09 -11.57
CA VAL A 127 12.88 21.82 -12.81
C VAL A 127 11.67 21.79 -13.73
N ARG A 128 11.11 22.96 -14.06
CA ARG A 128 9.88 23.02 -14.86
C ARG A 128 9.81 24.12 -15.89
N ASN A 129 8.97 23.90 -16.90
CA ASN A 129 8.64 24.87 -17.96
C ASN A 129 9.87 25.43 -18.69
N LEU A 130 10.87 24.59 -18.97
CA LEU A 130 12.15 25.00 -19.54
C LEU A 130 12.38 24.34 -20.91
N THR A 131 12.80 25.13 -21.89
CA THR A 131 13.34 24.59 -23.15
C THR A 131 14.86 24.75 -23.18
N VAL A 132 15.58 23.69 -23.50
CA VAL A 132 17.04 23.68 -23.64
C VAL A 132 17.40 23.27 -25.06
N LYS A 133 18.27 24.05 -25.71
CA LYS A 133 18.76 23.79 -27.06
C LYS A 133 20.27 23.82 -27.11
N GLY A 134 20.88 22.77 -27.66
CA GLY A 134 22.33 22.70 -27.76
C GLY A 134 22.91 21.33 -28.05
N ASN A 135 24.22 21.21 -27.89
CA ASN A 135 24.99 20.01 -28.12
C ASN A 135 25.69 19.59 -26.82
N VAL A 136 25.47 18.34 -26.40
CA VAL A 136 26.12 17.72 -25.24
C VAL A 136 26.97 16.57 -25.76
N LEU A 137 28.25 16.86 -26.02
CA LEU A 137 29.24 15.99 -26.68
C LEU A 137 30.52 15.86 -25.83
N PRO A 138 30.44 15.41 -24.56
CA PRO A 138 31.61 15.26 -23.70
C PRO A 138 32.59 14.22 -24.25
N GLY A 139 33.89 14.48 -24.10
CA GLY A 139 34.92 13.45 -24.32
C GLY A 139 35.14 12.53 -23.11
N GLY A 140 36.18 11.70 -23.18
CA GLY A 140 36.59 10.81 -22.08
C GLY A 140 35.68 9.59 -21.88
N THR A 141 35.22 9.38 -20.64
CA THR A 141 34.29 8.28 -20.27
C THR A 141 32.88 8.55 -20.76
N SER A 142 32.43 9.82 -20.77
CA SER A 142 31.16 10.27 -21.38
C SER A 142 29.94 9.41 -21.00
N SER A 143 29.84 9.00 -19.72
CA SER A 143 28.71 8.22 -19.21
C SER A 143 27.69 9.12 -18.52
N TYR A 144 26.41 8.74 -18.54
CA TYR A 144 25.31 9.51 -17.93
C TYR A 144 25.19 10.91 -18.55
N VAL A 145 24.82 10.94 -19.82
CA VAL A 145 24.73 12.17 -20.61
C VAL A 145 23.26 12.47 -20.89
N GLY A 146 22.77 13.59 -20.39
CA GLY A 146 21.43 14.10 -20.68
C GLY A 146 21.49 15.51 -21.25
N GLY A 147 20.53 15.87 -22.09
CA GLY A 147 20.41 17.23 -22.59
C GLY A 147 20.11 18.25 -21.50
N ILE A 148 19.29 17.86 -20.52
CA ILE A 148 18.92 18.69 -19.36
C ILE A 148 19.71 18.27 -18.13
N VAL A 149 19.79 16.97 -17.83
CA VAL A 149 20.38 16.49 -16.57
C VAL A 149 21.25 15.24 -16.75
N GLY A 150 22.39 15.17 -16.07
CA GLY A 150 23.18 13.94 -15.98
C GLY A 150 22.48 12.85 -15.17
N SER A 151 22.24 13.09 -13.88
CA SER A 151 21.42 12.23 -13.00
C SER A 151 20.28 12.98 -12.30
N ASN A 152 19.09 12.42 -12.34
CA ASN A 152 17.88 12.99 -11.76
C ASN A 152 17.38 12.18 -10.55
N LYS A 153 17.24 12.85 -9.40
CA LYS A 153 16.51 12.38 -8.21
C LYS A 153 15.28 13.24 -7.88
N GLY A 154 15.06 14.31 -8.64
CA GLY A 154 13.96 15.26 -8.42
C GLY A 154 12.86 15.16 -9.48
N LEU A 155 12.05 16.22 -9.59
CA LEU A 155 10.97 16.34 -10.56
C LEU A 155 11.38 17.22 -11.75
N ILE A 156 11.41 16.63 -12.95
CA ILE A 156 11.54 17.35 -14.21
C ILE A 156 10.18 17.33 -14.90
N THR A 157 9.55 18.50 -15.07
CA THR A 157 8.17 18.57 -15.57
C THR A 157 7.96 19.65 -16.63
N ASN A 158 7.26 19.32 -17.72
CA ASN A 158 7.01 20.25 -18.82
C ASN A 158 8.31 20.87 -19.38
N CYS A 159 9.34 20.05 -19.53
CA CYS A 159 10.64 20.45 -20.03
C CYS A 159 10.90 19.88 -21.42
N LYS A 160 11.65 20.61 -22.24
CA LYS A 160 11.98 20.21 -23.60
C LYS A 160 13.48 20.32 -23.86
N PHE A 161 14.08 19.27 -24.41
CA PHE A 161 15.41 19.34 -24.99
C PHE A 161 15.34 19.20 -26.50
N ALA A 162 16.07 20.04 -27.23
CA ALA A 162 16.21 19.94 -28.68
C ALA A 162 17.67 20.13 -29.10
N GLY A 163 18.31 19.06 -29.57
CA GLY A 163 19.73 19.11 -29.85
C GLY A 163 20.39 17.76 -30.08
N VAL A 164 21.71 17.70 -29.91
CA VAL A 164 22.49 16.46 -30.04
C VAL A 164 23.07 16.05 -28.69
N CYS A 165 22.78 14.83 -28.27
CA CYS A 165 23.43 14.19 -27.12
C CYS A 165 24.31 13.04 -27.62
N ASN A 166 25.59 13.04 -27.27
CA ASN A 166 26.52 11.95 -27.61
C ASN A 166 27.32 11.55 -26.38
N GLY A 167 27.36 10.25 -26.10
CA GLY A 167 28.19 9.68 -25.05
C GLY A 167 28.45 8.21 -25.29
N LYS A 168 29.26 7.57 -24.46
CA LYS A 168 29.53 6.13 -24.58
C LYS A 168 28.39 5.30 -23.98
N SER A 169 27.89 5.69 -22.80
CA SER A 169 26.92 4.89 -22.05
C SER A 169 25.91 5.75 -21.28
N ASN A 170 24.66 5.30 -21.16
CA ASN A 170 23.57 5.96 -20.42
C ASN A 170 23.30 7.36 -20.96
N VAL A 171 22.81 7.43 -22.20
CA VAL A 171 22.57 8.70 -22.88
C VAL A 171 21.07 8.88 -23.12
N GLY A 172 20.52 9.99 -22.63
CA GLY A 172 19.14 10.38 -22.85
C GLY A 172 19.02 11.78 -23.44
N GLY A 173 17.92 12.08 -24.14
CA GLY A 173 17.63 13.44 -24.58
C GLY A 173 17.34 14.39 -23.41
N ILE A 174 16.70 13.91 -22.35
CA ILE A 174 16.44 14.69 -21.12
C ILE A 174 17.45 14.35 -20.04
N ALA A 175 17.55 13.07 -19.67
CA ALA A 175 18.34 12.60 -18.54
C ALA A 175 19.31 11.48 -18.92
N GLY A 176 20.54 11.51 -18.42
CA GLY A 176 21.44 10.35 -18.52
C GLY A 176 20.92 9.17 -17.68
N SER A 177 20.59 9.45 -16.42
CA SER A 177 19.93 8.53 -15.48
C SER A 177 18.75 9.20 -14.79
N ASN A 178 17.63 8.49 -14.70
CA ASN A 178 16.53 8.82 -13.81
C ASN A 178 16.52 7.81 -12.65
N GLU A 179 17.00 8.22 -11.47
CA GLU A 179 17.16 7.36 -10.29
C GLU A 179 15.82 7.07 -9.62
N SER A 180 15.80 6.25 -8.56
CA SER A 180 14.58 5.75 -7.89
C SER A 180 13.62 6.84 -7.44
N GLU A 181 14.15 7.97 -6.95
CA GLU A 181 13.36 9.12 -6.49
C GLU A 181 12.99 10.06 -7.66
N GLY A 182 13.62 9.89 -8.82
CA GLY A 182 13.49 10.75 -9.98
C GLY A 182 12.17 10.57 -10.74
N THR A 183 11.52 11.69 -11.07
CA THR A 183 10.33 11.72 -11.92
C THR A 183 10.54 12.65 -13.11
N ILE A 184 10.31 12.12 -14.32
CA ILE A 184 10.25 12.91 -15.56
C ILE A 184 8.80 12.87 -16.06
N TYR A 185 8.16 14.05 -16.09
CA TYR A 185 6.76 14.19 -16.43
C TYR A 185 6.55 15.16 -17.60
N ALA A 186 5.64 14.82 -18.52
CA ALA A 186 5.21 15.69 -19.61
C ALA A 186 6.36 16.38 -20.38
N SER A 187 7.48 15.66 -20.57
CA SER A 187 8.70 16.23 -21.14
C SER A 187 8.94 15.73 -22.57
N ILE A 188 9.65 16.53 -23.37
CA ILE A 188 9.83 16.28 -24.81
C ILE A 188 11.30 16.29 -25.20
N ALA A 189 11.76 15.24 -25.86
CA ALA A 189 13.08 15.19 -26.47
C ALA A 189 13.00 15.29 -28.01
N GLU A 190 13.82 16.16 -28.59
CA GLU A 190 13.97 16.36 -30.03
C GLU A 190 15.45 16.39 -30.44
N GLY A 191 15.70 16.06 -31.70
CA GLY A 191 17.06 16.07 -32.27
C GLY A 191 17.63 14.66 -32.40
N VAL A 192 18.83 14.42 -31.88
CA VAL A 192 19.54 13.14 -32.07
C VAL A 192 20.26 12.70 -30.81
N VAL A 193 20.12 11.41 -30.46
CA VAL A 193 20.81 10.79 -29.33
C VAL A 193 21.72 9.68 -29.84
N TYR A 194 22.97 9.70 -29.40
CA TYR A 194 24.00 8.71 -29.72
C TYR A 194 24.57 8.09 -28.45
N ALA A 195 24.57 6.76 -28.39
CA ALA A 195 25.24 5.99 -27.35
C ALA A 195 25.73 4.63 -27.87
N GLU A 196 26.80 4.10 -27.28
CA GLU A 196 27.20 2.69 -27.48
C GLU A 196 26.31 1.78 -26.63
N HIS A 197 26.02 2.16 -25.38
CA HIS A 197 25.12 1.40 -24.48
C HIS A 197 24.05 2.30 -23.86
N TYR A 198 22.84 1.77 -23.67
CA TYR A 198 21.75 2.42 -22.94
C TYR A 198 21.36 3.79 -23.53
N ALA A 199 20.96 3.78 -24.81
CA ALA A 199 20.50 4.97 -25.51
C ALA A 199 18.98 5.11 -25.36
N GLY A 200 18.50 6.24 -24.85
CA GLY A 200 17.07 6.53 -24.73
C GLY A 200 16.70 7.90 -25.29
N GLY A 201 15.48 8.04 -25.81
CA GLY A 201 14.99 9.35 -26.21
C GLY A 201 14.78 10.30 -25.05
N ILE A 202 14.22 9.82 -23.94
CA ILE A 202 14.03 10.61 -22.71
C ILE A 202 15.17 10.35 -21.73
N ALA A 203 15.41 9.10 -21.36
CA ALA A 203 16.42 8.73 -20.36
C ALA A 203 17.32 7.59 -20.83
N GLY A 204 18.62 7.63 -20.55
CA GLY A 204 19.50 6.48 -20.80
C GLY A 204 19.11 5.28 -19.93
N ILE A 205 19.12 5.48 -18.61
CA ILE A 205 18.61 4.53 -17.60
C ILE A 205 17.40 5.13 -16.90
N ASN A 206 16.38 4.31 -16.66
CA ASN A 206 15.23 4.64 -15.82
C ASN A 206 15.03 3.63 -14.68
N VAL A 207 15.23 4.08 -13.45
CA VAL A 207 14.89 3.37 -12.21
C VAL A 207 13.63 3.97 -11.56
N GLY A 208 13.42 5.29 -11.72
CA GLY A 208 12.25 6.01 -11.22
C GLY A 208 11.04 5.96 -12.15
N ILE A 209 10.36 7.11 -12.31
CA ILE A 209 9.13 7.24 -13.10
C ILE A 209 9.34 8.15 -14.32
N ILE A 210 8.94 7.68 -15.50
CA ILE A 210 8.74 8.52 -16.68
C ILE A 210 7.29 8.42 -17.12
N ASP A 211 6.60 9.55 -17.13
CA ASP A 211 5.17 9.61 -17.41
C ASP A 211 4.85 10.72 -18.43
N SER A 212 3.92 10.40 -19.33
CA SER A 212 3.28 11.33 -20.27
C SER A 212 4.29 12.10 -21.13
N SER A 213 5.47 11.53 -21.34
CA SER A 213 6.59 12.15 -22.05
C SER A 213 6.66 11.67 -23.49
N SER A 214 7.26 12.47 -24.36
CA SER A 214 7.34 12.15 -25.79
C SER A 214 8.73 12.31 -26.37
N ASN A 215 9.18 11.28 -27.08
CA ASN A 215 10.39 11.35 -27.88
C ASN A 215 10.05 11.61 -29.35
N SER A 216 10.69 12.62 -29.93
CA SER A 216 10.75 12.87 -31.37
C SER A 216 12.20 12.93 -31.88
N ALA A 217 13.18 12.63 -31.02
CA ALA A 217 14.58 12.53 -31.39
C ALA A 217 14.88 11.18 -32.06
N ASN A 218 15.78 11.19 -33.05
CA ASN A 218 16.28 9.97 -33.64
C ASN A 218 17.37 9.38 -32.75
N ILE A 219 17.23 8.10 -32.40
CA ILE A 219 18.13 7.44 -31.46
C ILE A 219 19.00 6.49 -32.27
N ASN A 220 20.31 6.73 -32.34
CA ASN A 220 21.26 5.81 -32.96
C ASN A 220 20.89 5.41 -34.42
N THR A 221 20.66 6.37 -35.31
CA THR A 221 20.14 6.10 -36.68
C THR A 221 21.12 6.36 -37.84
N LYS A 222 22.25 7.04 -37.62
CA LYS A 222 23.24 7.36 -38.66
C LYS A 222 24.65 6.94 -38.28
N ILE A 223 25.29 6.13 -39.13
CA ILE A 223 26.63 5.53 -38.92
C ILE A 223 27.77 6.55 -39.16
N GLU A 224 27.53 7.59 -39.97
CA GLU A 224 28.56 8.45 -40.58
C GLU A 224 29.25 9.48 -39.64
N GLN A 225 29.31 9.27 -38.32
CA GLN A 225 30.07 10.16 -37.42
C GLN A 225 30.98 9.41 -36.43
N MET A 226 31.34 8.16 -36.75
CA MET A 226 32.46 7.42 -36.14
C MET A 226 33.77 7.57 -36.94
N ASP A 227 34.05 8.75 -37.48
CA ASP A 227 35.23 9.06 -38.31
C ASP A 227 36.56 9.14 -37.51
N ASN A 228 36.78 8.18 -36.60
CA ASN A 228 38.09 7.91 -36.00
C ASN A 228 38.61 6.50 -36.28
N ILE A 229 38.01 5.73 -37.21
CA ILE A 229 38.68 4.54 -37.73
C ILE A 229 39.71 5.00 -38.76
N LYS A 230 40.92 5.30 -38.29
CA LYS A 230 42.07 5.46 -39.18
C LYS A 230 42.28 4.13 -39.88
N ILE A 231 42.34 4.15 -41.22
CA ILE A 231 42.65 3.00 -42.08
C ILE A 231 43.99 2.31 -41.68
N GLN A 232 44.82 2.99 -40.88
CA GLN A 232 46.09 2.48 -40.35
C GLN A 232 45.93 1.48 -39.18
N ASP A 233 44.74 1.37 -38.59
CA ASP A 233 44.46 0.44 -37.47
C ASP A 233 43.77 -0.86 -37.92
N ILE A 234 43.57 -1.07 -39.23
CA ILE A 234 43.05 -2.33 -39.77
C ILE A 234 44.20 -3.33 -39.87
N SER A 235 44.29 -4.23 -38.88
CA SER A 235 45.20 -5.37 -38.93
C SER A 235 44.51 -6.58 -39.58
N LEU A 236 45.29 -7.56 -40.04
CA LEU A 236 44.77 -8.78 -40.67
C LEU A 236 43.90 -9.62 -39.70
N ASP A 237 44.01 -9.42 -38.38
CA ASP A 237 43.15 -10.06 -37.36
C ASP A 237 41.69 -9.63 -37.51
N THR A 238 41.44 -8.35 -37.81
CA THR A 238 40.10 -7.74 -37.94
C THR A 238 39.28 -8.35 -39.10
N LEU A 239 39.94 -8.97 -40.08
CA LEU A 239 39.29 -9.66 -41.21
C LEU A 239 39.04 -11.16 -40.95
N THR A 240 39.57 -11.72 -39.86
CA THR A 240 39.54 -13.16 -39.58
C THR A 240 38.80 -13.55 -38.30
N THR A 241 38.38 -12.58 -37.48
CA THR A 241 37.47 -12.79 -36.35
C THR A 241 36.03 -12.50 -36.78
N THR A 242 35.08 -13.37 -36.43
CA THR A 242 33.63 -13.11 -36.58
C THR A 242 33.10 -12.08 -35.57
N GLU A 243 33.96 -11.59 -34.69
CA GLU A 243 33.73 -10.48 -33.79
C GLU A 243 34.34 -9.23 -34.42
N ASP A 244 33.48 -8.28 -34.79
CA ASP A 244 33.94 -6.99 -35.27
C ASP A 244 32.94 -5.89 -34.89
N ALA A 245 33.49 -4.82 -34.32
CA ALA A 245 32.89 -3.51 -34.00
C ALA A 245 31.88 -3.44 -32.83
N VAL A 246 32.32 -2.79 -31.73
CA VAL A 246 31.54 -2.20 -30.60
C VAL A 246 30.05 -2.58 -30.62
N ASP A 247 29.69 -3.57 -29.80
CA ASP A 247 28.29 -4.02 -29.70
C ASP A 247 27.43 -2.89 -29.14
N ILE A 248 26.62 -2.28 -30.00
CA ILE A 248 25.64 -1.28 -29.57
C ILE A 248 24.48 -2.02 -28.91
N THR A 249 24.18 -1.73 -27.66
CA THR A 249 23.14 -2.44 -26.89
C THR A 249 22.15 -1.50 -26.21
N ASP A 250 20.93 -1.99 -26.01
CA ASP A 250 19.92 -1.38 -25.13
C ASP A 250 19.50 0.00 -25.62
N ILE A 251 18.84 0.01 -26.77
CA ILE A 251 18.39 1.22 -27.45
C ILE A 251 16.88 1.31 -27.33
N GLY A 252 16.36 2.37 -26.71
CA GLY A 252 14.94 2.62 -26.54
C GLY A 252 14.49 3.96 -27.07
N GLY A 253 13.27 4.04 -27.59
CA GLY A 253 12.67 5.32 -27.96
C GLY A 253 12.39 6.23 -26.75
N ILE A 254 12.14 5.68 -25.56
CA ILE A 254 11.96 6.43 -24.30
C ILE A 254 13.12 6.19 -23.35
N ALA A 255 13.42 4.92 -23.05
CA ALA A 255 14.49 4.53 -22.13
C ALA A 255 15.41 3.46 -22.72
N GLY A 256 16.74 3.62 -22.62
CA GLY A 256 17.67 2.57 -23.04
C GLY A 256 17.52 1.30 -22.20
N TYR A 257 17.59 1.45 -20.88
CA TYR A 257 17.22 0.44 -19.90
C TYR A 257 16.21 0.98 -18.89
N SER A 258 15.18 0.19 -18.56
CA SER A 258 14.18 0.58 -17.56
C SER A 258 13.85 -0.55 -16.58
N SER A 259 14.28 -0.39 -15.33
CA SER A 259 13.78 -1.14 -14.16
C SER A 259 12.65 -0.41 -13.44
N GLY A 260 12.46 0.87 -13.73
CA GLY A 260 11.39 1.70 -13.19
C GLY A 260 10.06 1.61 -13.94
N LYS A 261 9.25 2.66 -13.82
CA LYS A 261 7.89 2.75 -14.39
C LYS A 261 7.85 3.68 -15.60
N LEU A 262 7.24 3.22 -16.69
CA LEU A 262 6.98 3.99 -17.91
C LEU A 262 5.47 4.05 -18.16
N TYR A 263 4.87 5.23 -18.01
CA TYR A 263 3.43 5.49 -18.19
C TYR A 263 3.15 6.41 -19.36
N ASP A 264 2.20 6.04 -20.23
CA ASP A 264 1.61 6.92 -21.25
C ASP A 264 2.60 7.66 -22.17
N ASN A 265 3.79 7.08 -22.35
CA ASN A 265 4.87 7.68 -23.11
C ASN A 265 4.73 7.39 -24.61
N LYS A 266 5.15 8.34 -25.46
CA LYS A 266 5.01 8.23 -26.91
C LYS A 266 6.34 8.44 -27.63
N ASN A 267 6.76 7.44 -28.39
CA ASN A 267 7.90 7.58 -29.29
C ASN A 267 7.44 7.84 -30.74
N TYR A 268 7.98 8.89 -31.36
CA TYR A 268 7.79 9.23 -32.78
C TYR A 268 9.11 9.21 -33.57
N GLY A 269 10.25 9.23 -32.88
CA GLY A 269 11.58 9.20 -33.51
C GLY A 269 11.99 7.79 -33.93
N ASP A 270 12.82 7.70 -34.96
CA ASP A 270 13.37 6.42 -35.40
C ASP A 270 14.44 5.93 -34.41
N VAL A 271 14.47 4.61 -34.14
CA VAL A 271 15.30 3.98 -33.11
C VAL A 271 16.19 2.90 -33.72
N GLY A 272 17.50 3.04 -33.54
CA GLY A 272 18.52 2.06 -33.89
C GLY A 272 19.00 2.08 -35.34
N TYR A 273 19.98 1.23 -35.64
CA TYR A 273 20.67 1.16 -36.92
C TYR A 273 20.17 -0.02 -37.76
N GLN A 274 20.23 0.11 -39.09
CA GLN A 274 20.03 -1.04 -39.96
C GLN A 274 21.18 -2.05 -39.76
N HIS A 275 20.82 -3.29 -39.41
CA HIS A 275 21.74 -4.43 -39.25
C HIS A 275 22.76 -4.35 -38.08
N LYS A 276 22.65 -3.37 -37.17
CA LYS A 276 23.44 -3.28 -35.93
C LYS A 276 22.52 -2.99 -34.73
N GLY A 277 22.90 -3.43 -33.53
CA GLY A 277 22.14 -3.18 -32.31
C GLY A 277 21.49 -4.44 -31.71
N TYR A 278 21.70 -4.66 -30.42
CA TYR A 278 21.02 -5.65 -29.59
C TYR A 278 20.03 -4.96 -28.65
N ASN A 279 18.91 -5.60 -28.34
CA ASN A 279 17.87 -5.08 -27.43
C ASN A 279 17.35 -3.70 -27.86
N VAL A 280 16.73 -3.64 -29.03
CA VAL A 280 16.22 -2.38 -29.60
C VAL A 280 14.70 -2.33 -29.48
N GLY A 281 14.19 -1.39 -28.69
CA GLY A 281 12.76 -1.22 -28.48
C GLY A 281 12.23 0.17 -28.80
N GLY A 282 10.97 0.25 -29.22
CA GLY A 282 10.32 1.53 -29.53
C GLY A 282 10.04 2.37 -28.29
N ILE A 283 9.94 1.74 -27.12
CA ILE A 283 9.77 2.40 -25.81
C ILE A 283 11.00 2.13 -24.94
N ALA A 284 11.34 0.87 -24.69
CA ALA A 284 12.48 0.49 -23.87
C ALA A 284 13.42 -0.47 -24.61
N GLY A 285 14.74 -0.26 -24.55
CA GLY A 285 15.69 -1.22 -25.10
C GLY A 285 15.64 -2.54 -24.34
N ARG A 286 16.08 -2.51 -23.09
CA ARG A 286 15.90 -3.59 -22.11
C ARG A 286 14.97 -3.14 -20.98
N GLN A 287 14.07 -4.02 -20.56
CA GLN A 287 13.05 -3.69 -19.58
C GLN A 287 12.93 -4.78 -18.50
N SER A 288 12.94 -4.33 -17.24
CA SER A 288 12.78 -5.15 -16.02
C SER A 288 11.80 -4.50 -15.01
N GLY A 289 11.01 -3.51 -15.44
CA GLY A 289 10.05 -2.77 -14.59
C GLY A 289 8.60 -2.84 -15.07
N TYR A 290 7.93 -1.69 -15.21
CA TYR A 290 6.54 -1.60 -15.73
C TYR A 290 6.43 -0.69 -16.95
N ILE A 291 5.79 -1.17 -18.02
CA ILE A 291 5.37 -0.35 -19.17
C ILE A 291 3.85 -0.40 -19.28
N TYR A 292 3.20 0.75 -19.23
CA TYR A 292 1.75 0.88 -19.34
C TYR A 292 1.37 2.10 -20.18
N GLY A 293 0.35 1.98 -21.02
CA GLY A 293 -0.17 3.10 -21.84
C GLY A 293 0.80 3.64 -22.90
N CYS A 294 1.99 3.06 -23.06
CA CYS A 294 3.01 3.57 -23.96
C CYS A 294 2.77 3.17 -25.42
N ALA A 295 3.14 4.03 -26.37
CA ALA A 295 2.96 3.81 -27.80
C ALA A 295 4.18 4.23 -28.62
N ASN A 296 4.58 3.37 -29.56
CA ASN A 296 5.61 3.68 -30.54
C ASN A 296 5.00 3.90 -31.93
N TYR A 297 5.40 5.00 -32.56
CA TYR A 297 5.05 5.40 -33.93
C TYR A 297 6.28 5.54 -34.84
N GLY A 298 7.50 5.53 -34.28
CA GLY A 298 8.75 5.58 -35.02
C GLY A 298 9.18 4.20 -35.58
N HIS A 299 10.08 4.20 -36.57
CA HIS A 299 10.63 2.96 -37.10
C HIS A 299 11.72 2.43 -36.17
N ILE A 300 11.84 1.11 -36.11
CA ILE A 300 12.80 0.45 -35.22
C ILE A 300 13.70 -0.46 -36.06
N TYR A 301 15.00 -0.25 -35.94
CA TYR A 301 16.03 -0.98 -36.66
C TYR A 301 17.00 -1.59 -35.67
N GLY A 302 17.30 -2.88 -35.83
CA GLY A 302 18.30 -3.54 -35.01
C GLY A 302 18.71 -4.87 -35.62
N ARG A 303 19.75 -5.48 -35.05
CA ARG A 303 20.26 -6.80 -35.48
C ARG A 303 19.53 -7.93 -34.77
N LYS A 304 19.28 -7.80 -33.46
CA LYS A 304 18.69 -8.84 -32.61
C LYS A 304 17.83 -8.21 -31.51
N GLU A 305 16.79 -8.93 -31.06
CA GLU A 305 15.86 -8.48 -30.01
C GLU A 305 15.26 -7.10 -30.32
N VAL A 306 14.57 -7.01 -31.47
CA VAL A 306 13.95 -5.78 -31.98
C VAL A 306 12.44 -5.84 -31.82
N ALA A 307 11.84 -4.85 -31.16
CA ALA A 307 10.40 -4.87 -30.89
C ALA A 307 9.76 -3.47 -30.79
N GLY A 308 8.47 -3.41 -31.11
CA GLY A 308 7.66 -2.17 -31.04
C GLY A 308 7.66 -1.46 -29.69
N ILE A 309 7.79 -2.20 -28.59
CA ILE A 309 7.69 -1.66 -27.22
C ILE A 309 8.99 -1.91 -26.45
N ALA A 310 9.27 -3.15 -26.07
CA ALA A 310 10.48 -3.53 -25.33
C ALA A 310 11.33 -4.49 -26.15
N GLY A 311 12.59 -4.16 -26.45
CA GLY A 311 13.49 -5.00 -27.23
C GLY A 311 13.78 -6.33 -26.53
N GLN A 312 14.24 -6.25 -25.28
CA GLN A 312 14.38 -7.39 -24.37
C GLN A 312 13.56 -7.15 -23.09
N MET A 313 12.78 -8.15 -22.69
CA MET A 313 12.03 -8.15 -21.44
C MET A 313 12.66 -9.16 -20.50
N GLU A 314 13.20 -8.68 -19.38
CA GLU A 314 13.70 -9.51 -18.29
C GLU A 314 12.57 -9.76 -17.29
N PRO A 315 12.38 -11.00 -16.80
CA PRO A 315 11.31 -11.30 -15.87
C PRO A 315 11.49 -10.49 -14.58
N TYR A 316 10.59 -9.55 -14.36
CA TYR A 316 10.43 -8.86 -13.09
C TYR A 316 9.54 -9.69 -12.16
N VAL A 317 10.12 -10.29 -11.13
CA VAL A 317 9.36 -10.94 -10.05
C VAL A 317 9.15 -9.91 -8.95
N ASN A 318 7.96 -9.29 -8.94
CA ASN A 318 7.52 -8.47 -7.81
C ASN A 318 6.76 -9.35 -6.82
N LEU A 319 7.45 -9.92 -5.84
CA LEU A 319 6.78 -10.41 -4.63
C LEU A 319 6.57 -9.20 -3.73
N THR A 320 5.48 -8.47 -3.94
CA THR A 320 5.09 -7.35 -3.06
C THR A 320 4.46 -7.88 -1.78
N PHE A 321 5.22 -8.70 -1.06
CA PHE A 321 4.96 -9.06 0.33
C PHE A 321 6.32 -9.01 1.01
N THR A 322 6.65 -7.88 1.64
CA THR A 322 7.78 -7.91 2.58
C THR A 322 7.34 -8.84 3.73
N GLU A 323 8.24 -9.69 4.24
CA GLU A 323 7.96 -10.49 5.45
C GLU A 323 7.33 -9.61 6.55
N SER A 324 7.71 -8.31 6.59
CA SER A 324 7.12 -7.31 7.47
C SER A 324 5.61 -7.12 7.29
N THR A 325 5.08 -7.02 6.07
CA THR A 325 3.64 -6.78 5.86
C THR A 325 2.79 -8.00 6.25
N ILE A 326 3.23 -9.22 5.93
CA ILE A 326 2.49 -10.43 6.32
C ILE A 326 2.61 -10.69 7.83
N SER A 327 3.77 -10.41 8.43
CA SER A 327 3.92 -10.46 9.89
C SER A 327 3.01 -9.44 10.59
N GLN A 328 2.91 -8.22 10.06
CA GLN A 328 1.99 -7.21 10.60
C GLN A 328 0.51 -7.64 10.49
N LEU A 329 0.14 -8.33 9.41
CA LEU A 329 -1.20 -8.87 9.25
C LEU A 329 -1.49 -9.94 10.32
N ARG A 330 -0.55 -10.87 10.56
CA ARG A 330 -0.69 -11.88 11.63
C ARG A 330 -0.89 -11.22 12.98
N ASP A 331 -0.01 -10.29 13.34
CA ASP A 331 -0.06 -9.64 14.66
C ASP A 331 -1.40 -8.89 14.85
N LYS A 332 -1.96 -8.30 13.79
CA LYS A 332 -3.28 -7.65 13.83
C LYS A 332 -4.44 -8.65 13.94
N LEU A 333 -4.35 -9.82 13.30
CA LEU A 333 -5.35 -10.89 13.43
C LEU A 333 -5.35 -11.46 14.86
N ASP A 334 -4.18 -11.62 15.48
CA ASP A 334 -4.07 -12.06 16.88
C ASP A 334 -4.69 -11.04 17.84
N VAL A 335 -4.45 -9.74 17.63
CA VAL A 335 -5.11 -8.68 18.42
C VAL A 335 -6.62 -8.72 18.26
N LEU A 336 -7.12 -8.92 17.02
CA LEU A 336 -8.55 -9.05 16.76
C LEU A 336 -9.16 -10.26 17.49
N GLN A 337 -8.53 -11.43 17.40
CA GLN A 337 -9.00 -12.65 18.05
C GLN A 337 -9.12 -12.46 19.58
N ASN A 338 -8.06 -11.92 20.21
CA ASN A 338 -8.06 -11.66 21.64
C ASN A 338 -9.15 -10.65 22.06
N GLY A 339 -9.39 -9.64 21.21
CA GLY A 339 -10.48 -8.68 21.43
C GLY A 339 -11.86 -9.35 21.43
N ILE A 340 -12.12 -10.21 20.44
CA ILE A 340 -13.39 -10.94 20.34
C ILE A 340 -13.57 -11.90 21.52
N ASP A 341 -12.52 -12.65 21.90
CA ASP A 341 -12.57 -13.58 23.04
C ASP A 341 -12.88 -12.86 24.35
N LYS A 342 -12.33 -11.66 24.56
CA LYS A 342 -12.64 -10.83 25.71
C LYS A 342 -14.12 -10.46 25.73
N THR A 343 -14.66 -9.96 24.62
CA THR A 343 -16.07 -9.57 24.51
C THR A 343 -17.03 -10.74 24.73
N ILE A 344 -16.70 -11.95 24.25
CA ILE A 344 -17.50 -13.16 24.50
C ILE A 344 -17.58 -13.48 26.00
N ASN A 345 -16.45 -13.37 26.72
CA ASN A 345 -16.41 -13.64 28.16
C ASN A 345 -17.19 -12.59 28.96
N ASP A 346 -17.05 -11.31 28.59
CA ASP A 346 -17.76 -10.21 29.26
C ASP A 346 -19.28 -10.28 28.99
N ALA A 347 -19.71 -10.61 27.77
CA ALA A 347 -21.13 -10.79 27.42
C ALA A 347 -21.77 -11.97 28.17
N ARG A 348 -21.08 -13.13 28.25
CA ARG A 348 -21.58 -14.30 29.01
C ARG A 348 -21.65 -14.00 30.51
N GLY A 349 -20.61 -13.41 31.09
CA GLY A 349 -20.60 -13.04 32.50
C GLY A 349 -21.70 -12.03 32.86
N TYR A 350 -22.02 -11.13 31.94
CA TYR A 350 -23.13 -10.19 32.09
C TYR A 350 -24.49 -10.91 32.07
N SER A 351 -24.73 -11.78 31.09
CA SER A 351 -25.96 -12.59 31.01
C SER A 351 -26.20 -13.42 32.28
N ASP A 352 -25.15 -14.06 32.80
CA ASP A 352 -25.22 -14.87 34.01
C ASP A 352 -25.59 -14.01 35.23
N SER A 353 -24.94 -12.86 35.41
CA SER A 353 -25.19 -11.96 36.55
C SER A 353 -26.62 -11.41 36.56
N VAL A 354 -27.15 -11.07 35.38
CA VAL A 354 -28.53 -10.59 35.23
C VAL A 354 -29.54 -11.71 35.52
N SER A 355 -29.30 -12.90 34.99
CA SER A 355 -30.13 -14.09 35.24
C SER A 355 -30.20 -14.44 36.73
N ASP A 356 -29.06 -14.37 37.43
CA ASP A 356 -28.98 -14.65 38.88
C ASP A 356 -29.74 -13.63 39.73
N SER A 357 -29.68 -12.34 39.39
CA SER A 357 -30.44 -11.29 40.09
C SER A 357 -31.94 -11.42 39.85
N LEU A 358 -32.36 -11.77 38.63
CA LEU A 358 -33.76 -12.03 38.34
C LEU A 358 -34.33 -13.23 39.08
N SER A 359 -33.56 -14.33 39.15
CA SER A 359 -33.98 -15.51 39.91
C SER A 359 -34.23 -15.14 41.38
N ARG A 360 -33.35 -14.34 41.98
CA ARG A 360 -33.51 -13.83 43.35
C ARG A 360 -34.72 -12.91 43.50
N MET A 361 -34.94 -11.99 42.56
CA MET A 361 -36.12 -11.12 42.57
C MET A 361 -37.42 -11.92 42.47
N SER A 362 -37.46 -12.97 41.64
CA SER A 362 -38.61 -13.87 41.53
C SER A 362 -38.89 -14.58 42.87
N ASP A 363 -37.86 -15.12 43.51
CA ASP A 363 -38.00 -15.78 44.81
C ASP A 363 -38.54 -14.83 45.90
N TYR A 364 -38.08 -13.57 45.90
CA TYR A 364 -38.58 -12.55 46.84
C TYR A 364 -40.03 -12.13 46.54
N ALA A 365 -40.39 -12.01 45.26
CA ALA A 365 -41.77 -11.71 44.85
C ALA A 365 -42.74 -12.83 45.26
N ASP A 366 -42.36 -14.09 45.09
CA ASP A 366 -43.14 -15.26 45.52
C ASP A 366 -43.32 -15.28 47.05
N THR A 367 -42.25 -14.95 47.80
CA THR A 367 -42.27 -14.88 49.27
C THR A 367 -43.15 -13.73 49.76
N ALA A 368 -43.10 -12.57 49.09
CA ALA A 368 -43.96 -11.44 49.37
C ALA A 368 -45.43 -11.79 49.09
N SER A 369 -45.75 -12.38 47.94
CA SER A 369 -47.11 -12.82 47.61
C SER A 369 -47.66 -13.79 48.65
N SER A 370 -46.88 -14.80 49.02
CA SER A 370 -47.28 -15.79 50.04
C SER A 370 -47.50 -15.17 51.42
N SER A 371 -46.67 -14.18 51.79
CA SER A 371 -46.80 -13.46 53.06
C SER A 371 -48.02 -12.53 53.08
N ALA A 372 -48.35 -11.92 51.93
CA ALA A 372 -49.56 -11.14 51.76
C ALA A 372 -50.82 -12.01 51.87
N ASP A 373 -50.83 -13.18 51.23
CA ASP A 373 -51.93 -14.16 51.36
C ASP A 373 -52.10 -14.62 52.81
N SER A 374 -51.00 -14.93 53.51
CA SER A 374 -51.06 -15.30 54.93
C SER A 374 -51.58 -14.17 55.82
N LEU A 375 -51.22 -12.92 55.49
CA LEU A 375 -51.73 -11.75 56.19
C LEU A 375 -53.23 -11.55 55.91
N ILE A 376 -53.69 -11.76 54.67
CA ILE A 376 -55.11 -11.74 54.29
C ILE A 376 -55.88 -12.77 55.12
N ASP A 377 -55.47 -14.03 55.09
CA ASP A 377 -56.12 -15.13 55.84
C ASP A 377 -56.22 -14.83 57.34
N LYS A 378 -55.13 -14.35 57.94
CA LYS A 378 -55.09 -14.01 59.37
C LYS A 378 -55.87 -12.74 59.71
N THR A 379 -56.07 -11.83 58.76
CA THR A 379 -56.80 -10.57 58.98
C THR A 379 -58.29 -10.75 58.70
N GLU A 380 -58.68 -11.61 57.77
CA GLU A 380 -60.06 -12.01 57.48
C GLU A 380 -60.71 -12.74 58.69
N SER A 381 -59.89 -13.41 59.51
CA SER A 381 -60.32 -13.99 60.79
C SER A 381 -60.66 -12.94 61.89
N MET A 382 -60.31 -11.66 61.71
CA MET A 382 -60.69 -10.57 62.62
C MET A 382 -61.97 -9.88 62.15
N ILE A 383 -62.99 -9.86 63.01
CA ILE A 383 -64.32 -9.30 62.70
C ILE A 383 -64.31 -7.77 62.42
N ASN A 384 -63.23 -7.04 62.78
CA ASN A 384 -63.15 -5.56 62.70
C ASN A 384 -61.80 -5.03 62.18
N ALA A 385 -61.14 -5.70 61.24
CA ALA A 385 -60.02 -5.08 60.53
C ALA A 385 -60.53 -4.14 59.43
N ASP A 386 -59.90 -2.98 59.26
CA ASP A 386 -60.29 -1.95 58.28
C ASP A 386 -60.05 -2.52 56.87
N THR A 387 -61.11 -3.02 56.23
CA THR A 387 -61.10 -3.79 54.97
C THR A 387 -60.38 -3.04 53.84
N ASP A 388 -60.38 -1.72 53.90
CA ASP A 388 -59.76 -0.83 52.90
C ASP A 388 -58.22 -0.89 52.93
N GLN A 389 -57.58 -1.10 54.08
CA GLN A 389 -56.10 -1.16 54.15
C GLN A 389 -55.54 -2.48 53.62
N VAL A 390 -56.25 -3.59 53.87
CA VAL A 390 -55.88 -4.94 53.38
C VAL A 390 -56.05 -5.01 51.87
N ASN A 391 -57.17 -4.49 51.34
CA ASN A 391 -57.42 -4.43 49.90
C ASN A 391 -56.38 -3.54 49.18
N ASN A 392 -55.98 -2.42 49.79
CA ASN A 392 -54.94 -1.56 49.23
C ASN A 392 -53.58 -2.27 49.18
N LEU A 393 -53.20 -3.03 50.21
CA LEU A 393 -51.93 -3.75 50.22
C LEU A 393 -51.89 -4.86 49.16
N SER A 394 -52.96 -5.66 49.05
CA SER A 394 -53.09 -6.69 48.01
C SER A 394 -53.02 -6.06 46.61
N ALA A 395 -53.71 -4.94 46.40
CA ALA A 395 -53.67 -4.22 45.12
C ALA A 395 -52.27 -3.68 44.78
N VAL A 396 -51.51 -3.21 45.77
CA VAL A 396 -50.12 -2.76 45.59
C VAL A 396 -49.21 -3.92 45.20
N VAL A 397 -49.33 -5.08 45.84
CA VAL A 397 -48.51 -6.25 45.48
C VAL A 397 -48.86 -6.78 44.09
N THR A 398 -50.15 -6.97 43.78
CA THR A 398 -50.58 -7.44 42.45
C THR A 398 -50.12 -6.50 41.35
N LYS A 399 -50.22 -5.17 41.56
CA LYS A 399 -49.79 -4.21 40.57
C LYS A 399 -48.28 -4.17 40.38
N ALA A 400 -47.50 -4.40 41.45
CA ALA A 400 -46.04 -4.53 41.35
C ALA A 400 -45.64 -5.77 40.53
N ILE A 401 -46.31 -6.90 40.73
CA ILE A 401 -46.12 -8.11 39.92
C ILE A 401 -46.46 -7.85 38.45
N ASP A 402 -47.61 -7.22 38.16
CA ASP A 402 -47.99 -6.86 36.79
C ASP A 402 -46.96 -5.97 36.07
N LEU A 403 -46.26 -5.10 36.82
CA LEU A 403 -45.21 -4.23 36.30
C LEU A 403 -43.86 -4.98 36.14
N LEU A 404 -43.64 -6.07 36.88
CA LEU A 404 -42.44 -6.91 36.77
C LEU A 404 -42.50 -7.92 35.62
N VAL A 405 -43.70 -8.33 35.18
CA VAL A 405 -43.86 -9.25 34.04
C VAL A 405 -43.15 -8.74 32.77
N PRO A 406 -43.42 -7.53 32.24
CA PRO A 406 -42.76 -7.04 31.03
C PRO A 406 -41.24 -6.88 31.22
N VAL A 407 -40.78 -6.46 32.40
CA VAL A 407 -39.35 -6.41 32.74
C VAL A 407 -38.69 -7.78 32.61
N THR A 408 -39.38 -8.83 33.04
CA THR A 408 -38.86 -10.20 32.99
C THR A 408 -38.77 -10.70 31.54
N ASP A 409 -39.74 -10.34 30.71
CA ASP A 409 -39.74 -10.67 29.27
C ASP A 409 -38.60 -9.94 28.54
N ASP A 410 -38.44 -8.64 28.76
CA ASP A 410 -37.35 -7.83 28.15
C ASP A 410 -35.97 -8.39 28.52
N ILE A 411 -35.76 -8.78 29.78
CA ILE A 411 -34.47 -9.36 30.21
C ILE A 411 -34.24 -10.73 29.58
N LYS A 412 -35.29 -11.53 29.40
CA LYS A 412 -35.16 -12.83 28.74
C LYS A 412 -34.76 -12.65 27.28
N GLU A 413 -35.39 -11.71 26.57
CA GLU A 413 -35.02 -11.36 25.20
C GLU A 413 -33.57 -10.86 25.13
N ALA A 414 -33.17 -10.02 26.09
CA ALA A 414 -31.77 -9.58 26.21
C ALA A 414 -30.80 -10.75 26.42
N SER A 415 -31.15 -11.73 27.26
CA SER A 415 -30.31 -12.89 27.54
C SER A 415 -30.18 -13.80 26.32
N ASP A 416 -31.28 -14.03 25.60
CA ASP A 416 -31.28 -14.80 24.35
C ASP A 416 -30.41 -14.09 23.29
N ASN A 417 -30.56 -12.77 23.13
CA ASN A 417 -29.76 -11.95 22.21
C ASN A 417 -28.26 -11.90 22.59
N LEU A 418 -27.93 -11.81 23.89
CA LEU A 418 -26.55 -11.90 24.38
C LEU A 418 -25.91 -13.25 24.06
N LYS A 419 -26.67 -14.33 24.22
CA LYS A 419 -26.22 -15.68 23.92
C LYS A 419 -26.00 -15.88 22.44
N ASP A 420 -26.96 -15.48 21.61
CA ASP A 420 -26.86 -15.58 20.15
C ASP A 420 -25.66 -14.76 19.63
N SER A 421 -25.43 -13.56 20.18
CA SER A 421 -24.23 -12.80 19.89
C SER A 421 -22.96 -13.54 20.29
N ALA A 422 -22.91 -14.12 21.49
CA ALA A 422 -21.71 -14.82 21.97
C ALA A 422 -21.37 -16.01 21.05
N ASP A 423 -22.38 -16.73 20.56
CA ASP A 423 -22.20 -17.85 19.64
C ASP A 423 -21.75 -17.37 18.24
N ILE A 424 -22.31 -16.28 17.72
CA ILE A 424 -21.87 -15.68 16.45
C ILE A 424 -20.44 -15.14 16.54
N LEU A 425 -20.10 -14.45 17.62
CA LEU A 425 -18.76 -13.93 17.86
C LEU A 425 -17.74 -15.05 18.06
N GLN A 426 -18.13 -16.17 18.69
CA GLN A 426 -17.27 -17.34 18.81
C GLN A 426 -16.91 -17.91 17.43
N ASP A 427 -17.89 -18.04 16.53
CA ASP A 427 -17.65 -18.48 15.16
C ASP A 427 -16.79 -17.48 14.37
N ALA A 428 -16.90 -16.18 14.68
CA ALA A 428 -16.01 -15.16 14.13
C ALA A 428 -14.56 -15.30 14.64
N ALA A 429 -14.38 -15.58 15.94
CA ALA A 429 -13.08 -15.82 16.57
C ALA A 429 -12.41 -17.07 16.00
N ASP A 430 -13.15 -18.17 15.82
CA ASP A 430 -12.66 -19.40 15.21
C ASP A 430 -12.18 -19.15 13.78
N LYS A 431 -12.91 -18.35 13.00
CA LYS A 431 -12.54 -17.97 11.64
C LYS A 431 -11.30 -17.05 11.61
N ALA A 432 -11.19 -16.11 12.54
CA ALA A 432 -10.01 -15.27 12.70
C ALA A 432 -8.77 -16.12 13.05
N GLY A 433 -8.91 -17.08 13.97
CA GLY A 433 -7.86 -18.02 14.34
C GLY A 433 -7.39 -18.88 13.15
N ASN A 434 -8.32 -19.46 12.38
CA ASN A 434 -8.00 -20.18 11.15
C ASN A 434 -7.25 -19.29 10.12
N SER A 435 -7.60 -18.01 10.04
CA SER A 435 -6.90 -17.05 9.20
C SER A 435 -5.48 -16.75 9.70
N SER A 436 -5.27 -16.67 11.02
CA SER A 436 -3.92 -16.51 11.61
C SER A 436 -3.05 -17.73 11.29
N ASP A 437 -3.58 -18.95 11.45
CA ASP A 437 -2.89 -20.20 11.12
C ASP A 437 -2.51 -20.28 9.63
N ASP A 438 -3.42 -19.93 8.72
CA ASP A 438 -3.12 -19.92 7.29
C ASP A 438 -2.11 -18.80 6.94
N THR A 439 -2.13 -17.66 7.64
CA THR A 439 -1.12 -16.60 7.49
C THR A 439 0.27 -17.12 7.89
N GLN A 440 0.36 -17.91 8.97
CA GLN A 440 1.61 -18.53 9.39
C GLN A 440 2.17 -19.50 8.35
N LYS A 441 1.31 -20.33 7.74
CA LYS A 441 1.73 -21.22 6.64
C LYS A 441 2.23 -20.43 5.43
N VAL A 442 1.59 -19.31 5.09
CA VAL A 442 2.08 -18.43 4.01
C VAL A 442 3.47 -17.91 4.32
N ILE A 443 3.72 -17.45 5.55
CA ILE A 443 5.06 -17.00 5.98
C ILE A 443 6.08 -18.12 5.80
N GLU A 444 5.80 -19.33 6.30
CA GLU A 444 6.70 -20.49 6.19
C GLU A 444 7.03 -20.82 4.72
N ILE A 445 6.01 -20.87 3.86
CA ILE A 445 6.17 -21.15 2.43
C ILE A 445 7.03 -20.08 1.75
N LEU A 446 6.82 -18.80 2.07
CA LEU A 446 7.57 -17.71 1.47
C LEU A 446 9.01 -17.65 1.99
N SER A 447 9.25 -17.92 3.27
CA SER A 447 10.60 -18.02 3.81
C SER A 447 11.38 -19.19 3.18
N ASP A 448 10.74 -20.33 2.93
CA ASP A 448 11.33 -21.43 2.16
C ASP A 448 11.69 -21.00 0.72
N ALA A 449 10.77 -20.30 0.04
CA ALA A 449 11.00 -19.79 -1.31
C ALA A 449 12.18 -18.80 -1.36
N LEU A 450 12.30 -17.93 -0.36
CA LEU A 450 13.44 -17.03 -0.19
C LEU A 450 14.74 -17.79 0.05
N GLY A 451 14.71 -18.92 0.76
CA GLY A 451 15.85 -19.83 0.92
C GLY A 451 16.40 -20.31 -0.43
N TYR A 452 15.52 -20.72 -1.35
CA TYR A 452 15.92 -21.10 -2.71
C TYR A 452 16.52 -19.92 -3.49
N ILE A 453 15.99 -18.71 -3.34
CA ILE A 453 16.55 -17.49 -3.96
C ILE A 453 17.93 -17.16 -3.40
N SER A 454 18.15 -17.35 -2.10
CA SER A 454 19.46 -17.12 -1.48
C SER A 454 20.52 -18.08 -2.04
N ILE A 455 20.18 -19.36 -2.20
CA ILE A 455 21.08 -20.36 -2.82
C ILE A 455 21.32 -20.01 -4.29
N ASN A 456 20.32 -19.46 -4.97
CA ASN A 456 20.45 -19.03 -6.35
C ASN A 456 21.48 -17.90 -6.52
N GLN A 457 21.56 -16.97 -5.56
CA GLN A 457 22.58 -15.92 -5.58
C GLN A 457 23.99 -16.50 -5.58
N ASP A 458 24.28 -17.48 -4.73
CA ASP A 458 25.58 -18.18 -4.70
C ASP A 458 25.92 -18.85 -6.05
N ASN A 459 24.91 -19.37 -6.75
CA ASN A 459 25.11 -19.98 -8.07
C ASN A 459 25.39 -18.94 -9.15
N ILE A 460 24.78 -17.76 -9.07
CA ILE A 460 25.07 -16.63 -9.95
C ILE A 460 26.50 -16.12 -9.70
N ASP A 461 26.92 -16.02 -8.44
CA ASP A 461 28.26 -15.58 -8.07
C ASP A 461 29.32 -16.58 -8.59
N LYS A 462 29.08 -17.89 -8.42
CA LYS A 462 29.94 -18.95 -9.01
C LYS A 462 30.01 -18.85 -10.54
N ALA A 463 28.89 -18.54 -11.19
CA ALA A 463 28.86 -18.36 -12.64
C ALA A 463 29.70 -17.15 -13.05
N SER A 464 29.57 -16.02 -12.35
CA SER A 464 30.38 -14.81 -12.58
C SER A 464 31.87 -15.09 -12.41
N ASP A 465 32.27 -15.71 -11.31
CA ASP A 465 33.66 -16.10 -11.03
C ASP A 465 34.25 -17.01 -12.13
N ALA A 466 33.44 -17.94 -12.64
CA ALA A 466 33.84 -18.84 -13.71
C ALA A 466 33.96 -18.10 -15.05
N ILE A 467 33.09 -17.13 -15.33
CA ILE A 467 33.18 -16.28 -16.52
C ILE A 467 34.44 -15.43 -16.46
N ASP A 468 34.75 -14.82 -15.31
CA ASP A 468 35.96 -14.01 -15.15
C ASP A 468 37.24 -14.83 -15.40
N LYS A 469 37.31 -16.05 -14.83
CA LYS A 469 38.42 -16.99 -15.08
C LYS A 469 38.48 -17.45 -16.54
N ALA A 470 37.34 -17.61 -17.21
CA ALA A 470 37.30 -17.93 -18.63
C ALA A 470 37.89 -16.80 -19.47
N ILE A 471 37.55 -15.54 -19.15
CA ILE A 471 38.08 -14.34 -19.83
C ILE A 471 39.60 -14.24 -19.63
N GLU A 472 40.10 -14.47 -18.41
CA GLU A 472 41.54 -14.51 -18.13
C GLU A 472 42.25 -15.59 -18.97
N ALA A 473 41.72 -16.81 -19.00
CA ALA A 473 42.29 -17.90 -19.78
C ALA A 473 42.28 -17.64 -21.30
N LEU A 474 41.24 -16.97 -21.81
CA LEU A 474 41.18 -16.54 -23.21
C LEU A 474 42.24 -15.48 -23.54
N ASN A 475 42.46 -14.53 -22.64
CA ASN A 475 43.51 -13.52 -22.79
C ASN A 475 44.91 -14.14 -22.82
N ASP A 476 45.12 -15.20 -22.04
CA ASP A 476 46.36 -15.99 -22.02
C ASP A 476 46.49 -16.98 -23.20
N ARG A 477 45.49 -17.02 -24.10
CA ARG A 477 45.37 -17.97 -25.21
C ARG A 477 45.35 -19.45 -24.78
N ASP A 478 44.92 -19.72 -23.55
CA ASP A 478 44.74 -21.07 -22.98
C ASP A 478 43.29 -21.52 -23.19
N PHE A 479 42.99 -21.94 -24.42
CA PHE A 479 41.63 -22.31 -24.84
C PHE A 479 41.07 -23.54 -24.12
N ASP A 480 41.93 -24.45 -23.67
CA ASP A 480 41.51 -25.64 -22.93
C ASP A 480 40.99 -25.27 -21.54
N LYS A 481 41.69 -24.37 -20.82
CA LYS A 481 41.20 -23.84 -19.54
C LYS A 481 39.97 -22.96 -19.72
N ALA A 482 39.95 -22.09 -20.73
CA ALA A 482 38.80 -21.25 -21.03
C ALA A 482 37.53 -22.08 -21.28
N SER A 483 37.63 -23.15 -22.09
CA SER A 483 36.51 -24.06 -22.32
C SER A 483 36.06 -24.78 -21.04
N GLY A 484 36.98 -25.08 -20.12
CA GLY A 484 36.65 -25.64 -18.80
C GLY A 484 35.84 -24.67 -17.95
N TYR A 485 36.30 -23.44 -17.82
CA TYR A 485 35.62 -22.41 -17.04
C TYR A 485 34.26 -22.01 -17.62
N ILE A 486 34.11 -21.95 -18.96
CA ILE A 486 32.82 -21.75 -19.61
C ILE A 486 31.83 -22.87 -19.27
N LYS A 487 32.31 -24.12 -19.17
CA LYS A 487 31.47 -25.26 -18.79
C LYS A 487 31.03 -25.18 -17.32
N ASP A 488 31.91 -24.73 -16.43
CA ASP A 488 31.60 -24.50 -15.02
C ASP A 488 30.57 -23.38 -14.86
N ALA A 489 30.75 -22.26 -15.57
CA ALA A 489 29.78 -21.17 -15.61
C ALA A 489 28.41 -21.63 -16.09
N ASN A 490 28.37 -22.41 -17.18
CA ASN A 490 27.11 -22.92 -17.73
C ASN A 490 26.42 -23.93 -16.79
N THR A 491 27.19 -24.67 -16.00
CA THR A 491 26.66 -25.57 -14.95
C THR A 491 26.04 -24.74 -13.83
N ALA A 492 26.75 -23.73 -13.33
CA ALA A 492 26.25 -22.85 -12.28
C ALA A 492 25.00 -22.06 -12.71
N LEU A 493 24.94 -21.58 -13.96
CA LEU A 493 23.74 -20.94 -14.53
C LEU A 493 22.56 -21.91 -14.65
N LYS A 494 22.82 -23.17 -15.01
CA LYS A 494 21.75 -24.19 -15.06
C LYS A 494 21.18 -24.47 -13.66
N ASP A 495 22.04 -24.59 -12.66
CA ASP A 495 21.64 -24.79 -11.27
C ASP A 495 20.90 -23.55 -10.73
N SER A 496 21.31 -22.36 -11.16
CA SER A 496 20.61 -21.11 -10.89
C SER A 496 19.17 -21.12 -11.43
N VAL A 497 18.98 -21.47 -12.71
CA VAL A 497 17.63 -21.59 -13.31
C VAL A 497 16.75 -22.61 -12.57
N ASN A 498 17.31 -23.74 -12.15
CA ASN A 498 16.58 -24.72 -11.35
C ASN A 498 16.18 -24.14 -9.98
N GLY A 499 17.10 -23.43 -9.31
CA GLY A 499 16.81 -22.76 -8.03
C GLY A 499 15.70 -21.72 -8.14
N VAL A 500 15.65 -20.93 -9.22
CA VAL A 500 14.54 -20.01 -9.50
C VAL A 500 13.22 -20.77 -9.70
N ASN A 501 13.25 -21.88 -10.43
CA ASN A 501 12.06 -22.68 -10.68
C ASN A 501 11.52 -23.32 -9.38
N ASP A 502 12.40 -23.78 -8.50
CA ASP A 502 12.03 -24.34 -7.19
C ASP A 502 11.44 -23.25 -6.28
N ALA A 503 12.04 -22.06 -6.23
CA ALA A 503 11.48 -20.91 -5.53
C ALA A 503 10.08 -20.54 -6.01
N LEU A 504 9.85 -20.51 -7.34
CA LEU A 504 8.54 -20.21 -7.92
C LEU A 504 7.50 -21.28 -7.62
N ASN A 505 7.87 -22.56 -7.69
CA ASN A 505 6.97 -23.66 -7.33
C ASN A 505 6.59 -23.59 -5.86
N LYS A 506 7.57 -23.32 -4.98
CA LYS A 506 7.34 -23.20 -3.55
C LYS A 506 6.41 -22.02 -3.23
N ALA A 507 6.69 -20.84 -3.79
CA ALA A 507 5.82 -19.68 -3.63
C ALA A 507 4.39 -19.92 -4.15
N GLY A 508 4.23 -20.73 -5.20
CA GLY A 508 2.92 -21.15 -5.72
C GLY A 508 2.06 -21.94 -4.71
N GLU A 509 2.67 -22.61 -3.72
CA GLU A 509 1.94 -23.33 -2.66
C GLU A 509 1.18 -22.38 -1.73
N ALA A 510 1.51 -21.08 -1.70
CA ALA A 510 0.85 -20.09 -0.85
C ALA A 510 -0.52 -19.62 -1.39
N GLU A 511 -0.79 -19.74 -2.70
CA GLU A 511 -2.03 -19.28 -3.35
C GLU A 511 -3.33 -19.75 -2.65
N PRO A 512 -3.53 -21.05 -2.31
CA PRO A 512 -4.75 -21.49 -1.64
C PRO A 512 -4.92 -20.88 -0.26
N TYR A 513 -3.84 -20.70 0.50
CA TYR A 513 -3.89 -20.11 1.85
C TYR A 513 -4.23 -18.63 1.80
N LEU A 514 -3.63 -17.88 0.87
CA LEU A 514 -3.97 -16.47 0.63
C LEU A 514 -5.45 -16.29 0.29
N LYS A 515 -6.02 -17.22 -0.48
CA LYS A 515 -7.45 -17.20 -0.79
C LYS A 515 -8.30 -17.49 0.46
N ASN A 516 -7.95 -18.51 1.24
CA ASN A 516 -8.65 -18.86 2.47
C ASN A 516 -8.63 -17.71 3.49
N ILE A 517 -7.50 -17.01 3.64
CA ILE A 517 -7.35 -15.82 4.49
C ILE A 517 -8.37 -14.76 4.07
N ALA A 518 -8.44 -14.42 2.78
CA ALA A 518 -9.38 -13.41 2.29
C ALA A 518 -10.85 -13.80 2.52
N ASP A 519 -11.20 -15.06 2.26
CA ASP A 519 -12.56 -15.58 2.47
C ASP A 519 -12.91 -15.60 3.97
N ASN A 520 -12.02 -16.07 4.84
CA ASN A 520 -12.22 -16.12 6.29
C ASN A 520 -12.32 -14.72 6.91
N ILE A 521 -11.45 -13.77 6.53
CA ILE A 521 -11.52 -12.38 7.03
C ILE A 521 -12.87 -11.77 6.67
N LYS A 522 -13.35 -11.99 5.45
CA LYS A 522 -14.66 -11.49 5.03
C LYS A 522 -15.79 -12.09 5.87
N GLU A 523 -15.79 -13.41 6.06
CA GLU A 523 -16.78 -14.08 6.91
C GLU A 523 -16.70 -13.61 8.37
N THR A 524 -15.51 -13.42 8.92
CA THR A 524 -15.29 -12.87 10.27
C THR A 524 -15.90 -11.48 10.38
N LEU A 525 -15.65 -10.58 9.42
CA LEU A 525 -16.22 -9.23 9.40
C LEU A 525 -17.76 -9.26 9.39
N ASP A 526 -18.35 -10.10 8.54
CA ASP A 526 -19.80 -10.22 8.43
C ASP A 526 -20.40 -10.76 9.76
N LYS A 527 -19.76 -11.75 10.38
CA LYS A 527 -20.22 -12.31 11.67
C LYS A 527 -20.05 -11.34 12.83
N ILE A 528 -18.93 -10.62 12.91
CA ILE A 528 -18.74 -9.57 13.93
C ILE A 528 -19.86 -8.53 13.81
N ASN A 529 -20.15 -8.07 12.60
CA ASN A 529 -21.21 -7.09 12.40
C ASN A 529 -22.59 -7.62 12.80
N ASN A 530 -22.89 -8.91 12.56
CA ASN A 530 -24.13 -9.52 13.01
C ASN A 530 -24.20 -9.67 14.53
N GLY A 531 -23.14 -10.19 15.17
CA GLY A 531 -23.09 -10.30 16.64
C GLY A 531 -23.20 -8.93 17.32
N MET A 532 -22.57 -7.89 16.76
CA MET A 532 -22.75 -6.53 17.27
C MET A 532 -24.18 -6.01 17.20
N ASN A 533 -24.98 -6.44 16.21
CA ASN A 533 -26.40 -6.07 16.15
C ASN A 533 -27.19 -6.79 17.24
N GLU A 534 -26.98 -8.09 17.44
CA GLU A 534 -27.63 -8.85 18.53
C GLU A 534 -27.29 -8.26 19.90
N LEU A 535 -26.03 -7.87 20.13
CA LEU A 535 -25.63 -7.19 21.37
C LEU A 535 -26.30 -5.82 21.55
N LYS A 536 -26.52 -5.09 20.45
CA LYS A 536 -27.21 -3.80 20.50
C LYS A 536 -28.68 -3.99 20.85
N ASP A 537 -29.32 -5.01 20.29
CA ASP A 537 -30.71 -5.35 20.57
C ASP A 537 -30.85 -5.77 22.03
N ALA A 538 -29.95 -6.63 22.53
CA ALA A 538 -29.89 -6.96 23.96
C ALA A 538 -29.73 -5.72 24.87
N GLY A 539 -28.90 -4.76 24.46
CA GLY A 539 -28.73 -3.49 25.19
C GLY A 539 -30.00 -2.63 25.22
N SER A 540 -30.80 -2.68 24.15
CA SER A 540 -32.12 -2.02 24.09
C SER A 540 -33.08 -2.66 25.08
N ASP A 541 -33.18 -3.98 25.05
CA ASP A 541 -34.07 -4.75 25.93
C ASP A 541 -33.69 -4.55 27.41
N LEU A 542 -32.38 -4.50 27.72
CA LEU A 542 -31.89 -4.18 29.06
C LEU A 542 -32.20 -2.74 29.51
N SER A 543 -32.21 -1.79 28.57
CA SER A 543 -32.60 -0.42 28.86
C SER A 543 -34.10 -0.33 29.17
N ASP A 544 -34.92 -1.06 28.42
CA ASP A 544 -36.37 -1.12 28.64
C ASP A 544 -36.69 -1.81 29.97
N ALA A 545 -36.01 -2.92 30.27
CA ALA A 545 -36.05 -3.58 31.56
C ALA A 545 -35.65 -2.65 32.72
N SER A 546 -34.55 -1.89 32.58
CA SER A 546 -34.11 -0.90 33.58
C SER A 546 -35.16 0.20 33.80
N SER A 547 -35.81 0.66 32.74
CA SER A 547 -36.90 1.63 32.84
C SER A 547 -38.12 1.05 33.56
N GLY A 548 -38.54 -0.16 33.19
CA GLY A 548 -39.64 -0.87 33.83
C GLY A 548 -39.36 -1.14 35.31
N LEU A 549 -38.11 -1.49 35.65
CA LEU A 549 -37.66 -1.56 37.03
C LEU A 549 -37.82 -0.19 37.71
N GLY A 550 -37.35 0.90 37.11
CA GLY A 550 -37.56 2.25 37.64
C GLY A 550 -39.04 2.57 37.96
N ASP A 551 -39.97 2.06 37.16
CA ASP A 551 -41.41 2.20 37.41
C ASP A 551 -41.91 1.37 38.60
N VAL A 552 -41.43 0.13 38.73
CA VAL A 552 -41.69 -0.73 39.88
C VAL A 552 -41.17 -0.07 41.18
N THR A 553 -39.94 0.47 41.19
CA THR A 553 -39.35 1.12 42.37
C THR A 553 -40.15 2.35 42.78
N ARG A 554 -40.55 3.20 41.82
CA ARG A 554 -41.39 4.39 42.08
C ARG A 554 -42.76 3.99 42.61
N TYR A 555 -43.35 2.95 42.04
CA TYR A 555 -44.65 2.45 42.45
C TYR A 555 -44.62 1.92 43.88
N LEU A 556 -43.65 1.07 44.21
CA LEU A 556 -43.48 0.54 45.57
C LEU A 556 -43.19 1.67 46.56
N SER A 557 -42.19 2.51 46.29
CA SER A 557 -41.81 3.62 47.18
C SER A 557 -42.95 4.62 47.45
N GLY A 558 -43.84 4.85 46.47
CA GLY A 558 -44.98 5.76 46.60
C GLY A 558 -46.17 5.18 47.38
N ASN A 559 -46.31 3.85 47.41
CA ASN A 559 -47.51 3.19 47.93
C ASN A 559 -47.28 2.33 49.19
N LEU A 560 -46.03 2.16 49.67
CA LEU A 560 -45.71 1.34 50.85
C LEU A 560 -45.86 2.02 52.22
N ASN A 561 -46.32 3.27 52.30
CA ASN A 561 -46.32 4.03 53.54
C ASN A 561 -47.57 3.72 54.41
N PHE A 562 -47.56 2.59 55.13
CA PHE A 562 -48.69 2.15 55.97
C PHE A 562 -48.45 2.40 57.48
N LYS A 563 -49.46 2.97 58.17
CA LYS A 563 -49.56 2.97 59.64
C LYS A 563 -50.68 2.03 60.09
N LEU A 564 -50.30 0.89 60.67
CA LEU A 564 -51.21 -0.06 61.30
C LEU A 564 -51.03 -0.02 62.82
N GLU A 565 -51.90 0.72 63.52
CA GLU A 565 -51.80 0.92 64.98
C GLU A 565 -52.63 -0.10 65.82
N ALA A 566 -53.17 -1.19 65.23
CA ALA A 566 -53.99 -2.13 65.99
C ALA A 566 -53.97 -3.58 65.46
N ILE A 567 -52.93 -4.38 65.78
CA ILE A 567 -52.93 -5.83 65.45
C ILE A 567 -52.15 -6.69 66.47
N GLY A 568 -52.49 -7.99 66.53
CA GLY A 568 -51.84 -9.01 67.37
C GLY A 568 -50.48 -9.48 66.83
N SER A 569 -49.73 -10.26 67.62
CA SER A 569 -48.32 -10.61 67.36
C SER A 569 -48.08 -11.40 66.07
N GLU A 570 -49.03 -12.22 65.63
CA GLU A 570 -48.86 -13.04 64.41
C GLU A 570 -49.03 -12.25 63.12
N GLN A 571 -49.89 -11.23 63.09
CA GLN A 571 -50.06 -10.35 61.93
C GLN A 571 -48.91 -9.36 61.80
N ILE A 572 -48.36 -8.91 62.94
CA ILE A 572 -47.14 -8.10 62.96
C ILE A 572 -46.00 -8.89 62.29
N GLN A 573 -45.89 -10.19 62.59
CA GLN A 573 -44.84 -11.03 62.00
C GLN A 573 -45.05 -11.30 60.50
N ALA A 574 -46.28 -11.61 60.05
CA ALA A 574 -46.57 -11.76 58.62
C ALA A 574 -46.33 -10.45 57.84
N ARG A 575 -46.66 -9.30 58.44
CA ARG A 575 -46.36 -7.96 57.90
C ARG A 575 -44.86 -7.70 57.83
N GLU A 576 -44.11 -8.01 58.88
CA GLU A 576 -42.65 -7.82 58.89
C GLU A 576 -41.96 -8.70 57.84
N ASN A 577 -42.41 -9.94 57.65
CA ASN A 577 -41.90 -10.81 56.59
C ASN A 577 -42.21 -10.25 55.19
N LEU A 578 -43.41 -9.71 54.98
CA LEU A 578 -43.79 -9.06 53.74
C LEU A 578 -42.94 -7.82 53.46
N MET A 579 -42.82 -6.90 54.43
CA MET A 579 -41.98 -5.70 54.30
C MET A 579 -40.52 -6.07 54.04
N SER A 580 -39.98 -7.06 54.76
CA SER A 580 -38.60 -7.53 54.54
C SER A 580 -38.38 -8.11 53.15
N SER A 581 -39.37 -8.82 52.59
CA SER A 581 -39.26 -9.40 51.24
C SER A 581 -39.28 -8.31 50.18
N VAL A 582 -40.13 -7.29 50.35
CA VAL A 582 -40.20 -6.13 49.46
C VAL A 582 -38.92 -5.27 49.55
N ASP A 583 -38.40 -5.03 50.75
CA ASP A 583 -37.12 -4.31 50.92
C ASP A 583 -35.97 -5.06 50.22
N SER A 584 -35.94 -6.40 50.34
CA SER A 584 -34.94 -7.24 49.66
C SER A 584 -35.08 -7.19 48.13
N MET A 585 -36.32 -7.09 47.60
CA MET A 585 -36.52 -6.86 46.17
C MET A 585 -35.96 -5.50 45.73
N ILE A 586 -36.20 -4.43 46.49
CA ILE A 586 -35.71 -3.09 46.16
C ILE A 586 -34.17 -3.07 46.17
N ASP A 587 -33.55 -3.70 47.16
CA ASP A 587 -32.08 -3.78 47.26
C ASP A 587 -31.47 -4.58 46.09
N GLU A 588 -32.03 -5.75 45.75
CA GLU A 588 -31.57 -6.57 44.63
C GLU A 588 -31.73 -5.83 43.29
N MET A 589 -32.80 -5.06 43.16
CA MET A 589 -33.14 -4.29 41.98
C MET A 589 -32.24 -3.06 41.77
N ASP A 590 -31.89 -2.35 42.84
CA ASP A 590 -30.86 -1.31 42.81
C ASP A 590 -29.48 -1.90 42.48
N GLY A 591 -29.17 -3.09 43.01
CA GLY A 591 -27.98 -3.86 42.64
C GLY A 591 -27.94 -4.21 41.15
N LEU A 592 -29.02 -4.77 40.62
CA LEU A 592 -29.17 -5.15 39.21
C LEU A 592 -29.02 -3.92 38.29
N ASN A 593 -29.67 -2.79 38.64
CA ASN A 593 -29.55 -1.55 37.85
C ASN A 593 -28.10 -1.03 37.79
N ASN A 594 -27.33 -1.17 38.88
CA ASN A 594 -25.91 -0.82 38.87
C ASN A 594 -25.06 -1.77 38.02
N THR A 595 -25.33 -3.09 38.11
CA THR A 595 -24.69 -4.10 37.26
C THR A 595 -24.93 -3.82 35.79
N ILE A 596 -26.16 -3.48 35.42
CA ILE A 596 -26.53 -3.16 34.04
C ILE A 596 -25.71 -1.97 33.50
N ARG A 597 -25.61 -0.89 34.29
CA ARG A 597 -24.85 0.31 33.86
C ARG A 597 -23.36 0.07 33.75
N ALA A 598 -22.77 -0.71 34.66
CA ALA A 598 -21.34 -0.99 34.64
C ALA A 598 -20.95 -1.82 33.41
N ASN A 599 -21.69 -2.89 33.14
CA ASN A 599 -21.37 -3.81 32.05
C ASN A 599 -21.65 -3.22 30.66
N ASN A 600 -22.66 -2.34 30.53
CA ASN A 600 -22.87 -1.59 29.28
C ASN A 600 -21.65 -0.75 28.88
N ASN A 601 -20.94 -0.15 29.84
CA ASN A 601 -19.72 0.59 29.54
C ASN A 601 -18.59 -0.36 29.11
N THR A 602 -18.42 -1.50 29.78
CA THR A 602 -17.40 -2.50 29.43
C THR A 602 -17.58 -3.01 28.01
N LEU A 603 -18.81 -3.40 27.64
CA LEU A 603 -19.12 -3.86 26.28
C LEU A 603 -18.89 -2.75 25.24
N ALA A 604 -19.24 -1.50 25.56
CA ALA A 604 -18.98 -0.37 24.66
C ALA A 604 -17.48 -0.16 24.39
N ASP A 605 -16.64 -0.24 25.43
CA ASP A 605 -15.19 -0.12 25.29
C ASP A 605 -14.62 -1.26 24.44
N ASP A 606 -15.11 -2.48 24.66
CA ASP A 606 -14.74 -3.67 23.89
C ASP A 606 -15.10 -3.53 22.40
N PHE A 607 -16.29 -3.03 22.09
CA PHE A 607 -16.69 -2.75 20.71
C PHE A 607 -15.80 -1.72 20.03
N GLN A 608 -15.43 -0.67 20.77
CA GLN A 608 -14.59 0.37 20.22
C GLN A 608 -13.20 -0.19 19.87
N HIS A 609 -12.66 -1.04 20.73
CA HIS A 609 -11.39 -1.73 20.47
C HIS A 609 -11.45 -2.66 19.24
N ILE A 610 -12.52 -3.46 19.12
CA ILE A 610 -12.73 -4.33 17.95
C ILE A 610 -12.87 -3.46 16.68
N SER A 611 -13.71 -2.42 16.73
CA SER A 611 -13.94 -1.51 15.61
C SER A 611 -12.65 -0.83 15.12
N ASP A 612 -11.81 -0.33 16.04
CA ASP A 612 -10.54 0.29 15.71
C ASP A 612 -9.58 -0.71 15.03
N THR A 613 -9.54 -1.94 15.53
CA THR A 613 -8.74 -3.03 14.95
C THR A 613 -9.22 -3.37 13.53
N LEU A 614 -10.53 -3.39 13.30
CA LEU A 614 -11.13 -3.62 11.98
C LEU A 614 -10.82 -2.50 10.99
N LEU A 615 -10.85 -1.25 11.45
CA LEU A 615 -10.48 -0.07 10.64
C LEU A 615 -9.04 -0.16 10.15
N ILE A 616 -8.14 -0.61 11.02
CA ILE A 616 -6.74 -0.85 10.69
C ILE A 616 -6.63 -1.99 9.67
N LEU A 617 -7.28 -3.14 9.90
CA LEU A 617 -7.25 -4.28 8.98
C LEU A 617 -7.82 -3.96 7.59
N ARG A 618 -8.79 -3.05 7.50
CA ARG A 618 -9.40 -2.62 6.23
C ARG A 618 -8.52 -1.65 5.42
N THR A 619 -7.61 -0.95 6.10
CA THR A 619 -6.70 0.04 5.49
C THR A 619 -5.28 -0.50 5.26
N SER A 620 -5.00 -1.68 5.81
CA SER A 620 -3.77 -2.48 5.61
C SER A 620 -3.90 -3.33 4.35
#